data_AF-A0A5J4KZT5-F1
#
_entry.id   AF-A0A5J4KZT5-F1
#
_cell.length_a   1.000
_cell.length_b   1.000
_cell.length_c   1.000
_cell.angle_alpha   90.00
_cell.angle_beta   90.00
_cell.angle_gamma   90.00
#
_symmetry.space_group_name_H-M   'P 1'
#
loop_
_entity.id
_entity.type
_entity.pdbx_description
1 polymer ?
#
loop_
_entity_poly.entity_id
_entity_poly.type
_entity_poly.pdbx_seq_one_letter_code
_entity_poly.pdbx_strand_id
1 'polypeptide(L)'
;MAKATKTITQAMQYPSRYAAWFTTTQALFNTVASFYFEVITAHEQVLLLSSHRALHALETLTHATEENPDPVMPLDAIAPQVPALFRRAAIHAALGSAHAFETSLQKWRARKEKAALKKKRFTEHPPVPPRTWNRSPTFYKGQWKGELRPPFFSSSGQGRGGFGSTFGS
;
A
#
# COMPACT_ATOMS: atom_id res chain seq x y z
N MET A 1 9.62 -29.89 -15.44
CA MET A 1 10.91 -29.37 -14.94
C MET A 1 10.72 -27.89 -14.56
N ALA A 2 10.95 -27.50 -13.30
CA ALA A 2 10.81 -26.10 -12.89
C ALA A 2 12.00 -25.28 -13.41
N LYS A 3 11.73 -24.17 -14.09
CA LYS A 3 12.77 -23.28 -14.64
C LYS A 3 13.42 -22.51 -13.49
N ALA A 4 14.74 -22.52 -13.41
CA ALA A 4 15.47 -21.77 -12.37
C ALA A 4 15.17 -20.26 -12.50
N THR A 5 14.69 -19.65 -11.42
CA THR A 5 14.45 -18.20 -11.36
C THR A 5 15.75 -17.50 -11.00
N LYS A 6 16.19 -16.56 -11.84
CA LYS A 6 17.38 -15.74 -11.58
C LYS A 6 16.96 -14.38 -11.04
N THR A 7 17.35 -14.08 -9.80
CA THR A 7 17.17 -12.77 -9.19
C THR A 7 18.38 -11.91 -9.50
N ILE A 8 18.17 -10.74 -10.11
CA ILE A 8 19.22 -9.76 -10.39
C ILE A 8 19.04 -8.59 -9.42
N THR A 9 20.09 -8.28 -8.66
CA THR A 9 20.13 -7.09 -7.80
C THR A 9 21.02 -6.06 -8.48
N GLN A 10 20.48 -4.89 -8.78
CA GLN A 10 21.21 -3.81 -9.42
C GLN A 10 20.96 -2.51 -8.67
N ALA A 11 22.03 -1.78 -8.36
CA ALA A 11 21.92 -0.42 -7.85
C ALA A 11 21.35 0.48 -8.94
N MET A 12 20.18 1.05 -8.69
CA MET A 12 19.52 1.92 -9.63
C MET A 12 20.23 3.29 -9.64
N GLN A 13 20.92 3.60 -10.73
CA GLN A 13 21.49 4.93 -10.94
C GLN A 13 20.40 5.83 -11.51
N TYR A 14 19.97 6.85 -10.76
CA TYR A 14 18.99 7.82 -11.22
C TYR A 14 19.43 9.25 -10.87
N PRO A 15 19.13 10.25 -11.72
CA PRO A 15 19.35 11.66 -11.40
C PRO A 15 18.69 12.07 -10.07
N SER A 16 19.34 12.94 -9.29
CA SER A 16 18.86 13.37 -7.96
C SER A 16 17.42 13.90 -7.97
N ARG A 17 16.96 14.49 -9.09
CA ARG A 17 15.58 14.93 -9.30
C ARG A 17 14.52 13.84 -9.11
N TYR A 18 14.88 12.56 -9.30
CA TYR A 18 13.98 11.43 -9.07
C TYR A 18 14.03 10.90 -7.63
N ALA A 19 15.02 11.28 -6.83
CA ALA A 19 15.12 10.85 -5.42
C ALA A 19 13.90 11.29 -4.62
N ALA A 20 13.52 12.57 -4.76
CA ALA A 20 12.32 13.11 -4.13
C ALA A 20 11.05 12.38 -4.57
N TRP A 21 10.96 12.00 -5.85
CA TRP A 21 9.83 11.23 -6.36
C TRP A 21 9.72 9.85 -5.72
N PHE A 22 10.85 9.12 -5.57
CA PHE A 22 10.85 7.82 -4.89
C PHE A 22 10.43 7.96 -3.42
N THR A 23 10.95 8.95 -2.71
CA THR A 23 10.57 9.21 -1.31
C THR A 23 9.08 9.52 -1.19
N THR A 24 8.55 10.41 -2.01
CA THR A 24 7.12 10.75 -2.01
C THR A 24 6.25 9.55 -2.39
N THR A 25 6.65 8.78 -3.40
CA THR A 25 5.91 7.58 -3.83
C THR A 25 5.92 6.51 -2.75
N GLN A 26 7.04 6.35 -2.03
CA GLN A 26 7.13 5.43 -0.90
C GLN A 26 6.25 5.89 0.27
N ALA A 27 6.22 7.18 0.59
CA ALA A 27 5.35 7.73 1.61
C ALA A 27 3.86 7.52 1.27
N LEU A 28 3.47 7.78 0.02
CA LEU A 28 2.13 7.49 -0.48
C LEU A 28 1.81 5.99 -0.37
N PHE A 29 2.74 5.12 -0.78
CA PHE A 29 2.57 3.67 -0.72
C PHE A 29 2.33 3.19 0.71
N ASN A 30 3.12 3.70 1.66
CA ASN A 30 2.98 3.37 3.08
C ASN A 30 1.64 3.83 3.65
N THR A 31 1.16 5.01 3.25
CA THR A 31 -0.14 5.56 3.66
C THR A 31 -1.30 4.72 3.11
N VAL A 32 -1.24 4.34 1.84
CA VAL A 32 -2.28 3.49 1.22
C VAL A 32 -2.25 2.08 1.83
N ALA A 33 -1.06 1.52 2.07
CA ALA A 33 -0.93 0.20 2.68
C ALA A 33 -1.39 0.18 4.15
N SER A 34 -1.14 1.24 4.93
CA SER A 34 -1.65 1.35 6.29
C SER A 34 -3.18 1.42 6.32
N PHE A 35 -3.77 2.21 5.42
CA PHE A 35 -5.21 2.26 5.26
C PHE A 35 -5.82 0.89 4.93
N TYR A 36 -5.25 0.16 3.96
CA TYR A 36 -5.74 -1.19 3.64
C TYR A 36 -5.58 -2.16 4.81
N PHE A 37 -4.56 -2.00 5.64
CA PHE A 37 -4.42 -2.80 6.84
C PHE A 37 -5.53 -2.51 7.85
N GLU A 38 -5.89 -1.23 8.06
CA GLU A 38 -7.04 -0.84 8.88
C GLU A 38 -8.35 -1.45 8.35
N VAL A 39 -8.56 -1.40 7.03
CA VAL A 39 -9.70 -2.05 6.37
C VAL A 39 -9.74 -3.56 6.66
N ILE A 40 -8.59 -4.24 6.56
CA ILE A 40 -8.50 -5.69 6.84
C ILE A 40 -8.78 -5.97 8.32
N THR A 41 -8.30 -5.13 9.24
CA THR A 41 -8.60 -5.30 10.68
C THR A 41 -10.07 -5.08 11.00
N ALA A 42 -10.77 -4.21 10.27
CA ALA A 42 -12.22 -4.04 10.40
C ALA A 42 -13.01 -5.22 9.79
N HIS A 43 -12.45 -5.88 8.77
CA HIS A 43 -13.06 -6.98 8.02
C HIS A 43 -12.20 -8.25 8.03
N GLU A 44 -12.00 -8.84 9.22
CA GLU A 44 -11.13 -10.00 9.40
C GLU A 44 -11.51 -11.21 8.50
N GLN A 45 -12.78 -11.31 8.08
CA GLN A 45 -13.26 -12.37 7.19
C GLN A 45 -12.54 -12.39 5.83
N VAL A 46 -11.98 -11.26 5.40
CA VAL A 46 -11.20 -11.15 4.16
C VAL A 46 -9.97 -12.08 4.19
N LEU A 47 -9.41 -12.34 5.38
CA LEU A 47 -8.24 -13.23 5.54
C LEU A 47 -8.56 -14.71 5.32
N LEU A 48 -9.83 -15.09 5.31
CA LEU A 48 -10.28 -16.46 5.02
C LEU A 48 -10.45 -16.71 3.51
N LEU A 49 -10.45 -15.65 2.70
CA LEU A 49 -10.64 -15.73 1.25
C LEU A 49 -9.32 -16.10 0.55
N SER A 50 -9.43 -16.63 -0.68
CA SER A 50 -8.27 -16.77 -1.56
C SER A 50 -7.72 -15.40 -1.96
N SER A 51 -6.42 -15.31 -2.26
CA SER A 51 -5.76 -14.02 -2.54
C SER A 51 -6.46 -13.17 -3.61
N HIS A 52 -6.99 -13.80 -4.66
CA HIS A 52 -7.74 -13.11 -5.71
C HIS A 52 -9.09 -12.56 -5.21
N ARG A 53 -9.81 -13.34 -4.41
CA ARG A 53 -11.10 -12.91 -3.83
C ARG A 53 -10.90 -11.84 -2.76
N ALA A 54 -9.87 -11.97 -1.94
CA ALA A 54 -9.50 -10.95 -0.95
C ALA A 54 -9.17 -9.61 -1.63
N LEU A 55 -8.39 -9.65 -2.71
CA LEU A 55 -8.07 -8.46 -3.50
C LEU A 55 -9.34 -7.80 -4.06
N HIS A 56 -10.21 -8.58 -4.70
CA HIS A 56 -11.45 -8.03 -5.26
C HIS A 56 -12.35 -7.46 -4.15
N ALA A 57 -12.53 -8.16 -3.04
CA ALA A 57 -13.34 -7.68 -1.92
C ALA A 57 -12.81 -6.35 -1.38
N LEU A 58 -11.50 -6.21 -1.20
CA LEU A 58 -10.87 -4.97 -0.74
C LEU A 58 -10.97 -3.84 -1.78
N GLU A 59 -10.86 -4.15 -3.08
CA GLU A 59 -11.09 -3.17 -4.15
C GLU A 59 -12.54 -2.65 -4.11
N THR A 60 -13.54 -3.52 -3.96
CA THR A 60 -14.96 -3.15 -3.86
C THR A 60 -15.26 -2.37 -2.57
N LEU A 61 -14.61 -2.68 -1.45
CA LEU A 61 -14.82 -1.94 -0.20
C LEU A 61 -14.27 -0.50 -0.24
N THR A 62 -13.31 -0.23 -1.13
CA THR A 62 -12.50 0.99 -1.04
C THR A 62 -12.53 1.91 -2.25
N HIS A 63 -12.88 1.40 -3.43
CA HIS A 63 -12.89 2.18 -4.67
C HIS A 63 -14.32 2.36 -5.19
N ALA A 64 -14.68 3.62 -5.41
CA ALA A 64 -15.92 3.94 -6.10
C ALA A 64 -15.77 3.62 -7.60
N THR A 65 -16.69 2.83 -8.12
CA THR A 65 -16.84 2.55 -9.55
C THR A 65 -18.27 2.84 -9.97
N GLU A 66 -18.57 2.86 -11.27
CA GLU A 66 -19.95 3.04 -11.75
C GLU A 66 -20.90 1.96 -11.17
N GLU A 67 -20.40 0.75 -10.94
CA GLU A 67 -21.14 -0.37 -10.34
C GLU A 67 -21.20 -0.32 -8.80
N ASN A 68 -20.35 0.48 -8.16
CA ASN A 68 -20.23 0.60 -6.71
C ASN A 68 -20.00 2.07 -6.31
N PRO A 69 -21.06 2.91 -6.30
CA PRO A 69 -20.92 4.35 -6.13
C PRO A 69 -20.51 4.75 -4.71
N ASP A 70 -20.92 3.98 -3.69
CA ASP A 70 -20.74 4.30 -2.27
C ASP A 70 -19.91 3.24 -1.54
N PRO A 71 -18.57 3.24 -1.69
CA PRO A 71 -17.70 2.33 -0.95
C PRO A 71 -17.74 2.64 0.56
N VAL A 72 -17.74 1.59 1.38
CA VAL A 72 -17.85 1.68 2.86
C VAL A 72 -16.66 2.45 3.47
N MET A 73 -15.46 2.26 2.92
CA MET A 73 -14.26 2.98 3.35
C MET A 73 -13.56 3.57 2.13
N PRO A 74 -13.93 4.80 1.70
CA PRO A 74 -13.41 5.37 0.47
C PRO A 74 -11.91 5.68 0.58
N LEU A 75 -11.11 5.11 -0.33
CA LEU A 75 -9.68 5.44 -0.45
C LEU A 75 -9.47 6.89 -0.90
N ASP A 76 -10.40 7.44 -1.68
CA ASP A 76 -10.30 8.79 -2.24
C ASP A 76 -10.25 9.89 -1.16
N ALA A 77 -10.72 9.60 0.06
CA ALA A 77 -10.61 10.51 1.20
C ALA A 77 -9.14 10.71 1.67
N ILE A 78 -8.27 9.72 1.42
CA ILE A 78 -6.87 9.73 1.88
C ILE A 78 -5.92 9.99 0.72
N ALA A 79 -6.15 9.34 -0.42
CA ALA A 79 -5.32 9.45 -1.60
C ALA A 79 -6.22 9.48 -2.84
N PRO A 80 -6.47 10.66 -3.44
CA PRO A 80 -7.28 10.76 -4.63
C PRO A 80 -6.57 10.15 -5.83
N GLN A 81 -7.34 9.48 -6.70
CA GLN A 81 -6.90 9.00 -8.03
C GLN A 81 -5.70 8.02 -8.01
N VAL A 82 -5.64 7.12 -7.02
CA VAL A 82 -4.57 6.11 -6.97
C VAL A 82 -4.70 5.11 -8.12
N PRO A 83 -3.67 4.87 -8.96
CA PRO A 83 -3.74 3.91 -10.05
C PRO A 83 -4.03 2.49 -9.58
N ALA A 84 -4.80 1.74 -10.38
CA ALA A 84 -5.25 0.38 -10.01
C ALA A 84 -4.08 -0.56 -9.61
N LEU A 85 -3.00 -0.60 -10.39
CA LEU A 85 -1.83 -1.45 -10.08
C LEU A 85 -1.12 -1.04 -8.78
N PHE A 86 -1.13 0.26 -8.45
CA PHE A 86 -0.56 0.75 -7.20
C PHE A 86 -1.42 0.30 -6.01
N ARG A 87 -2.75 0.39 -6.13
CA ARG A 87 -3.69 -0.12 -5.12
C ARG A 87 -3.48 -1.62 -4.89
N ARG A 88 -3.38 -2.42 -5.97
CA ARG A 88 -3.13 -3.87 -5.88
C ARG A 88 -1.83 -4.19 -5.15
N ALA A 89 -0.75 -3.48 -5.45
CA ALA A 89 0.52 -3.65 -4.76
C ALA A 89 0.39 -3.33 -3.25
N ALA A 90 -0.32 -2.26 -2.90
CA ALA A 90 -0.55 -1.88 -1.51
C ALA A 90 -1.45 -2.89 -0.76
N ILE A 91 -2.52 -3.39 -1.40
CA ILE A 91 -3.38 -4.45 -0.87
C ILE A 91 -2.57 -5.70 -0.55
N HIS A 92 -1.70 -6.13 -1.46
CA HIS A 92 -0.86 -7.30 -1.21
C HIS A 92 0.12 -7.09 -0.05
N ALA A 93 0.72 -5.89 0.07
CA ALA A 93 1.58 -5.55 1.20
C ALA A 93 0.80 -5.56 2.53
N ALA A 94 -0.43 -5.09 2.52
CA ALA A 94 -1.32 -5.09 3.67
C ALA A 94 -1.74 -6.50 4.08
N LEU A 95 -2.24 -7.31 3.15
CA LEU A 95 -2.61 -8.71 3.37
C LEU A 95 -1.44 -9.53 3.91
N GLY A 96 -0.25 -9.37 3.32
CA GLY A 96 0.95 -10.06 3.80
C GLY A 96 1.29 -9.71 5.25
N SER A 97 1.13 -8.45 5.62
CA SER A 97 1.37 -7.99 7.01
C SER A 97 0.29 -8.49 7.97
N ALA A 98 -0.97 -8.52 7.54
CA ALA A 98 -2.10 -9.06 8.32
C ALA A 98 -1.97 -10.56 8.58
N HIS A 99 -1.66 -11.36 7.54
CA HIS A 99 -1.42 -12.80 7.72
C HIS A 99 -0.22 -13.08 8.63
N ALA A 100 0.85 -12.29 8.52
CA ALA A 100 2.02 -12.41 9.40
C ALA A 100 1.66 -12.11 10.86
N PHE A 101 0.84 -11.08 11.10
CA PHE A 101 0.33 -10.73 12.42
C PHE A 101 -0.53 -11.86 12.99
N GLU A 102 -1.54 -12.33 12.26
CA GLU A 102 -2.42 -13.43 12.68
C GLU A 102 -1.64 -14.71 13.00
N THR A 103 -0.70 -15.09 12.14
CA THR A 103 0.14 -16.27 12.36
C THR A 103 0.98 -16.12 13.64
N SER A 104 1.51 -14.93 13.89
CA SER A 104 2.32 -14.65 15.07
C SER A 104 1.47 -14.69 16.35
N LEU A 105 0.25 -14.16 16.26
CA LEU A 105 -0.73 -14.13 17.35
C LEU A 105 -1.24 -15.54 17.71
N GLN A 106 -1.53 -16.38 16.71
CA GLN A 106 -1.85 -17.78 16.91
C GLN A 106 -0.71 -18.55 17.58
N LYS A 107 0.54 -18.36 17.13
CA LYS A 107 1.72 -18.96 17.76
C LYS A 107 1.90 -18.53 19.20
N TRP A 108 1.72 -17.24 19.49
CA TRP A 108 1.79 -16.71 20.84
C TRP A 108 0.70 -17.30 21.75
N ARG A 109 -0.55 -17.37 21.28
CA ARG A 109 -1.67 -18.01 22.00
C ARG A 109 -1.35 -19.48 22.34
N ALA A 110 -0.86 -20.24 21.37
CA ALA A 110 -0.48 -21.64 21.57
C ALA A 110 0.67 -21.81 22.57
N ARG A 111 1.64 -20.89 22.60
CA ARG A 111 2.72 -20.92 23.60
C ARG A 111 2.22 -20.57 25.00
N LYS A 112 1.35 -19.58 25.11
CA LYS A 112 0.70 -19.19 26.37
C LYS A 112 -0.09 -20.36 26.96
N GLU A 113 -0.88 -21.05 26.15
CA GLU A 113 -1.64 -22.24 26.57
C GLU A 113 -0.72 -23.37 27.03
N LYS A 114 0.34 -23.68 26.26
CA LYS A 114 1.34 -24.69 26.66
C LYS A 114 2.05 -24.33 27.97
N ALA A 115 2.32 -23.05 28.22
CA ALA A 115 2.90 -22.60 29.48
C ALA A 115 1.92 -22.75 30.65
N ALA A 116 0.64 -22.42 30.43
CA ALA A 116 -0.42 -22.61 31.42
C ALA A 116 -0.60 -24.09 31.79
N LEU A 117 -0.63 -24.99 30.81
CA LEU A 117 -0.69 -26.44 31.04
C LEU A 117 0.51 -26.96 31.85
N LYS A 118 1.70 -26.40 31.60
CA LYS A 118 2.93 -26.72 32.34
C LYS A 118 3.04 -26.00 33.69
N LYS A 119 2.02 -25.21 34.08
CA LYS A 119 2.02 -24.32 35.26
C LYS A 119 3.24 -23.41 35.34
N LYS A 120 3.80 -23.03 34.19
CA LYS A 120 4.97 -22.14 34.08
C LYS A 120 4.50 -20.71 33.86
N ARG A 121 5.20 -19.75 34.44
CA ARG A 121 4.96 -18.32 34.20
C ARG A 121 5.32 -17.98 32.75
N PHE A 122 4.42 -17.31 32.06
CA PHE A 122 4.57 -16.90 30.66
C PHE A 122 4.83 -15.39 30.59
N THR A 123 6.02 -15.00 30.10
CA THR A 123 6.50 -13.61 30.12
C THR A 123 6.53 -12.97 28.73
N GLU A 124 6.31 -13.74 27.65
CA GLU A 124 6.36 -13.20 26.29
C GLU A 124 5.17 -12.24 26.04
N HIS A 125 5.47 -11.04 25.55
CA HIS A 125 4.45 -10.06 25.16
C HIS A 125 3.70 -10.50 23.90
N PRO A 126 2.40 -10.17 23.78
CA PRO A 126 1.65 -10.43 22.56
C PRO A 126 2.24 -9.65 21.39
N PRO A 127 2.15 -10.19 20.17
CA PRO A 127 2.50 -9.44 18.97
C PRO A 127 1.57 -8.22 18.84
N VAL A 128 2.11 -7.11 18.36
CA VAL A 128 1.40 -5.85 18.15
C VAL A 128 1.24 -5.63 16.64
N PRO A 129 0.11 -5.08 16.17
CA PRO A 129 -0.04 -4.68 14.78
C PRO A 129 1.08 -3.71 14.34
N PRO A 130 1.45 -3.71 13.04
CA PRO A 130 2.49 -2.82 12.53
C PRO A 130 2.09 -1.35 12.71
N ARG A 131 2.84 -0.63 13.56
CA ARG A 131 2.64 0.81 13.84
C ARG A 131 3.27 1.71 12.78
N THR A 132 4.30 1.23 12.11
CA THR A 132 5.06 1.99 11.11
C THR A 132 5.13 1.21 9.81
N TRP A 133 4.80 1.88 8.72
CA TRP A 133 4.89 1.33 7.38
C TRP A 133 6.15 1.87 6.73
N ASN A 134 7.09 0.97 6.43
CA ASN A 134 8.31 1.29 5.68
C ASN A 134 8.52 0.24 4.58
N ARG A 135 7.54 0.13 3.69
CA ARG A 135 7.59 -0.77 2.54
C ARG A 135 8.03 0.01 1.30
N SER A 136 8.84 -0.62 0.48
CA SER A 136 9.16 -0.10 -0.85
C SER A 136 7.96 -0.32 -1.78
N PRO A 137 7.58 0.66 -2.62
CA PRO A 137 6.54 0.46 -3.61
C PRO A 137 6.97 -0.61 -4.62
N THR A 138 6.08 -1.55 -4.89
CA THR A 138 6.28 -2.56 -5.93
C THR A 138 5.71 -2.04 -7.24
N PHE A 139 6.57 -1.93 -8.27
CA PHE A 139 6.16 -1.53 -9.60
C PHE A 139 5.95 -2.75 -10.49
N TYR A 140 4.80 -2.83 -11.16
CA TYR A 140 4.56 -3.87 -12.16
C TYR A 140 5.33 -3.56 -13.46
N LYS A 141 5.50 -4.59 -14.30
CA LYS A 141 6.19 -4.47 -15.59
C LYS A 141 5.57 -3.34 -16.42
N GLY A 142 6.39 -2.37 -16.84
CA GLY A 142 5.96 -1.23 -17.65
C GLY A 142 5.43 -0.03 -16.87
N GLN A 143 5.23 -0.14 -15.55
CA GLN A 143 4.84 0.98 -14.68
C GLN A 143 6.01 1.96 -14.47
N TRP A 144 7.24 1.45 -14.50
CA TRP A 144 8.46 2.25 -14.61
C TRP A 144 8.99 2.17 -16.05
N LYS A 145 8.74 3.21 -16.84
CA LYS A 145 9.56 3.57 -17.99
C LYS A 145 10.40 4.74 -17.51
N GLY A 146 11.73 4.66 -17.57
CA GLY A 146 12.67 5.67 -17.03
C GLY A 146 12.55 7.11 -17.56
N GLU A 147 11.47 7.42 -18.29
CA GLU A 147 11.14 8.69 -18.93
C GLU A 147 9.81 9.31 -18.44
N LEU A 148 9.11 8.71 -17.47
CA LEU A 148 7.82 9.26 -17.05
C LEU A 148 7.98 10.50 -16.15
N ARG A 149 7.49 11.64 -16.67
CA ARG A 149 7.08 12.81 -15.88
C ARG A 149 6.19 12.32 -14.73
N PRO A 150 6.39 12.80 -13.49
CA PRO A 150 5.63 12.33 -12.33
C PRO A 150 4.12 12.48 -12.58
N PRO A 151 3.34 11.39 -12.65
CA PRO A 151 1.92 11.46 -13.00
C PRO A 151 1.06 12.00 -11.84
N PHE A 152 1.62 12.10 -10.63
CA PHE A 152 0.86 12.40 -9.42
C PHE A 152 0.83 13.86 -8.99
N PHE A 153 1.60 14.72 -9.67
CA PHE A 153 1.60 16.15 -9.42
C PHE A 153 1.49 16.86 -10.76
N SER A 154 0.25 17.01 -11.23
CA SER A 154 -0.04 18.08 -12.17
C SER A 154 0.27 19.39 -11.44
N SER A 155 1.14 20.22 -11.99
CA SER A 155 1.43 21.55 -11.46
C SER A 155 0.21 22.45 -11.64
N SER A 156 -0.79 22.35 -10.77
CA SER A 156 -1.81 23.38 -10.61
C SER A 156 -1.22 24.54 -9.81
N GLY A 157 -0.49 25.43 -10.49
CA GLY A 157 0.12 26.58 -9.83
C GLY A 157 1.08 27.39 -10.70
N GLN A 158 0.73 27.67 -11.96
CA GLN A 158 1.38 28.76 -12.69
C GLN A 158 0.29 29.63 -13.30
N GLY A 159 -0.22 30.56 -12.48
CA GLY A 159 -1.04 31.67 -12.94
C GLY A 159 -0.25 32.43 -14.00
N ARG A 160 -0.73 32.36 -15.26
CA ARG A 160 -0.26 33.24 -16.31
C ARG A 160 -0.69 34.66 -15.94
N GLY A 161 0.28 35.47 -15.53
CA GLY A 161 0.12 36.90 -15.38
C GLY A 161 -0.40 37.51 -16.68
N GLY A 162 -1.43 38.34 -16.55
CA GLY A 162 -1.95 39.14 -17.65
C GLY A 162 -0.87 40.07 -18.18
N PHE A 163 -0.49 39.89 -19.44
CA PHE A 163 0.18 40.92 -20.21
C PHE A 163 -0.86 41.98 -20.58
N GLY A 164 -0.88 43.08 -19.82
CA GLY A 164 -1.52 44.32 -20.26
C GLY A 164 -0.61 44.98 -21.30
N SER A 165 -0.95 44.87 -22.58
CA SER A 165 -0.35 45.67 -23.63
C SER A 165 -1.15 46.97 -23.80
N THR A 166 -0.51 48.07 -23.41
CA THR A 166 -0.81 49.44 -23.77
C THR A 166 -0.86 49.63 -25.29
N PHE A 167 -1.93 50.23 -25.81
CA PHE A 167 -1.87 51.04 -27.03
C PHE A 167 -2.73 52.30 -26.82
N GLY A 168 -2.04 53.44 -26.81
CA GLY A 168 -2.63 54.78 -26.80
C GLY A 168 -3.26 55.11 -28.15
N SER A 169 -4.24 56.01 -28.09
CA SER A 169 -4.74 56.80 -29.22
C SER A 169 -4.04 58.15 -29.25
#